data_AF-A0A532AFT1-F1
#
_entry.id   AF-A0A532AFT1-F1
#
_cell.length_a   1.000
_cell.length_b   1.000
_cell.length_c   1.000
_cell.angle_alpha   90.00
_cell.angle_beta   90.00
_cell.angle_gamma   90.00
#
_symmetry.space_group_name_H-M   'P 1'
#
loop_
_entity.id
_entity.type
_entity.pdbx_description
1 polymer ?
#
loop_
_entity_poly.entity_id
_entity_poly.type
_entity_poly.pdbx_seq_one_letter_code
_entity_poly.pdbx_strand_id
1 'polypeptide(L)' 'NAVACATDIQRRMRERNADVQEESRIEFRIGINVGDIIFDDNDIYGDGVNVAARIESIARPGGIAISGAVRDHLG' A
#
# COMPACT_ATOMS: atom_id res chain seq x y z
N ASN A 1 8.24 3.78 -9.18
CA ASN A 1 7.52 2.48 -9.09
C ASN A 1 6.55 2.53 -7.90
N ALA A 2 5.67 1.52 -7.74
CA ALA A 2 4.63 1.54 -6.71
C ALA A 2 5.17 1.69 -5.27
N VAL A 3 6.33 1.08 -4.98
CA VAL A 3 6.98 1.15 -3.66
C VAL A 3 7.42 2.58 -3.35
N ALA A 4 8.11 3.26 -4.27
CA ALA A 4 8.51 4.66 -4.08
C ALA A 4 7.29 5.58 -3.86
N CYS A 5 6.22 5.37 -4.64
CA CYS A 5 4.97 6.12 -4.47
C CYS A 5 4.37 5.91 -3.06
N ALA A 6 4.29 4.67 -2.60
CA ALA A 6 3.80 4.36 -1.26
C ALA A 6 4.68 5.00 -0.16
N THR A 7 6.01 4.98 -0.33
CA THR A 7 6.95 5.64 0.59
C THR A 7 6.70 7.15 0.66
N ASP A 8 6.49 7.80 -0.48
CA ASP A 8 6.21 9.23 -0.54
C ASP A 8 4.86 9.58 0.11
N ILE A 9 3.82 8.76 -0.10
CA ILE A 9 2.52 8.92 0.57
C ILE A 9 2.69 8.83 2.08
N GLN A 10 3.37 7.79 2.58
CA GLN A 10 3.56 7.64 4.03
C GLN A 10 4.39 8.79 4.62
N ARG A 11 5.39 9.29 3.89
CA ARG A 11 6.16 10.46 4.30
C ARG A 11 5.27 11.70 4.45
N ARG A 12 4.47 12.02 3.42
CA ARG A 12 3.57 13.18 3.44
C ARG A 12 2.50 13.07 4.51
N MET A 13 2.00 11.87 4.79
CA MET A 13 1.03 11.67 5.87
C MET A 13 1.65 11.87 7.26
N ARG A 14 2.90 11.45 7.46
CA ARG A 14 3.62 11.76 8.70
C ARG A 14 3.82 13.27 8.88
N GLU A 15 4.22 13.97 7.81
CA GLU A 15 4.37 15.44 7.84
C GLU A 15 3.04 16.12 8.17
N ARG A 16 1.94 15.67 7.57
CA ARG A 16 0.58 16.18 7.87
C ARG A 16 0.15 15.91 9.32
N ASN A 17 0.51 14.76 9.87
CA ASN A 17 0.12 14.36 11.23
C ASN A 17 1.03 14.92 12.33
N ALA A 18 2.10 15.66 11.98
CA ALA A 18 3.11 16.12 12.93
C ALA A 18 2.51 16.94 14.09
N ASP A 19 1.56 17.83 13.77
CA ASP A 19 0.91 18.72 14.74
C ASP A 19 -0.51 18.25 15.13
N VAL A 20 -0.87 17.02 14.76
CA VAL A 20 -2.18 16.43 15.05
C VAL A 20 -2.06 15.51 16.28
N GLN A 21 -3.00 15.65 17.22
CA GLN A 21 -3.13 14.75 18.36
C GLN A 21 -3.29 13.30 17.89
N GLU A 22 -2.67 12.35 18.61
CA GLU A 22 -2.55 10.97 18.18
C GLU A 22 -3.91 10.33 17.82
N GLU A 23 -4.93 10.61 18.62
CA GLU A 23 -6.29 10.08 18.47
C GLU A 23 -7.02 10.61 17.23
N SER A 24 -6.52 11.72 16.65
CA SER A 24 -7.08 12.37 15.46
C SER A 24 -6.22 12.19 14.21
N ARG A 25 -5.09 11.47 14.30
CA ARG A 25 -4.22 11.22 13.15
C ARG A 25 -4.89 10.31 12.16
N ILE A 26 -4.77 10.66 10.87
CA ILE A 26 -5.17 9.75 9.78
C ILE A 26 -3.93 8.97 9.37
N GLU A 27 -3.95 7.66 9.58
CA GLU A 27 -2.84 6.78 9.20
C GLU A 27 -3.28 5.79 8.13
N PHE A 28 -2.58 5.80 6.99
CA PHE A 28 -2.83 4.84 5.93
C PHE A 28 -2.04 3.56 6.15
N ARG A 29 -2.65 2.45 5.73
CA ARG A 29 -1.96 1.19 5.48
C ARG A 29 -1.91 0.98 3.97
N ILE A 30 -0.77 0.50 3.49
CA ILE A 30 -0.56 0.29 2.05
C ILE A 30 -0.05 -1.14 1.83
N GLY A 31 -0.72 -1.88 0.95
CA GLY A 31 -0.29 -3.19 0.46
C GLY A 31 0.09 -3.13 -1.01
N ILE A 32 1.20 -3.76 -1.37
CA ILE A 32 1.69 -3.80 -2.77
C ILE A 32 1.89 -5.26 -3.18
N ASN A 33 1.28 -5.63 -4.31
CA ASN A 33 1.45 -6.92 -4.94
C ASN A 33 1.77 -6.75 -6.43
N VAL A 34 2.44 -7.75 -7.01
CA VAL A 34 2.57 -7.93 -8.46
C VAL A 34 2.03 -9.30 -8.80
N GLY A 35 1.19 -9.37 -9.83
CA GLY A 35 0.52 -10.59 -10.24
C GLY A 35 -0.49 -10.31 -11.34
N ASP A 36 -1.07 -11.38 -11.88
CA ASP A 36 -2.02 -11.27 -12.97
C ASP A 36 -3.32 -10.62 -12.52
N ILE A 37 -3.79 -9.69 -13.34
CA ILE A 37 -5.04 -8.97 -13.16
C ILE A 37 -5.81 -8.99 -14.48
N ILE A 38 -7.14 -8.97 -14.37
CA ILE A 38 -8.03 -8.78 -15.50
C ILE A 38 -8.51 -7.33 -15.43
N PHE A 39 -8.33 -6.60 -16.52
CA PHE A 39 -8.86 -5.25 -16.65
C PHE A 39 -10.14 -5.35 -17.46
N ASP A 40 -11.26 -4.88 -16.90
CA ASP A 40 -12.55 -4.83 -17.59
C ASP A 40 -13.17 -3.45 -17.40
N ASP A 41 -13.52 -2.82 -18.52
CA ASP A 41 -13.95 -1.43 -18.64
C ASP A 41 -13.07 -0.40 -17.88
N ASN A 42 -13.35 -0.18 -16.60
CA ASN A 42 -12.72 0.81 -15.71
C ASN A 42 -12.34 0.24 -14.34
N ASP A 43 -12.38 -1.09 -14.18
CA ASP A 43 -12.10 -1.75 -12.92
C ASP A 43 -11.10 -2.91 -13.10
N ILE A 44 -10.52 -3.33 -11.98
CA ILE A 44 -9.48 -4.35 -11.94
C ILE A 44 -9.96 -5.52 -11.10
N TYR A 45 -9.95 -6.71 -11.70
CA TYR A 45 -10.37 -7.96 -11.08
C TYR A 45 -9.23 -8.97 -11.04
N GLY A 46 -9.43 -10.00 -10.22
CA GLY A 46 -8.55 -11.16 -10.14
C GLY A 46 -7.83 -11.29 -8.80
N ASP A 47 -7.15 -12.42 -8.64
CA ASP A 47 -6.49 -12.78 -7.39
C ASP A 47 -5.37 -11.80 -7.02
N GLY A 48 -4.72 -11.16 -8.01
CA GLY A 48 -3.72 -10.13 -7.77
C GLY A 48 -4.23 -8.99 -6.89
N VAL A 49 -5.48 -8.57 -7.07
CA VAL A 49 -6.13 -7.50 -6.30
C VAL A 49 -6.49 -7.97 -4.90
N ASN A 50 -7.06 -9.18 -4.78
CA ASN A 50 -7.39 -9.78 -3.48
C ASN A 50 -6.15 -9.97 -2.60
N VAL A 51 -5.03 -10.39 -3.21
CA VAL A 51 -3.74 -10.53 -2.51
C VAL A 51 -3.21 -9.17 -2.08
N ALA A 52 -3.28 -8.13 -2.92
CA ALA A 52 -2.88 -6.78 -2.52
C ALA A 52 -3.69 -6.26 -1.32
N ALA A 53 -5.01 -6.47 -1.31
CA ALA A 53 -5.87 -6.11 -0.20
C ALA A 53 -5.52 -6.89 1.09
N ARG A 54 -5.23 -8.19 0.97
CA ARG A 54 -4.77 -9.00 2.10
C ARG A 54 -3.40 -8.57 2.64
N ILE A 55 -2.53 -8.06 1.77
CA ILE A 55 -1.22 -7.52 2.18
C ILE A 55 -1.40 -6.19 2.90
N GLU A 56 -2.31 -5.33 2.44
CA GLU A 56 -2.64 -4.07 3.15
C GLU A 56 -3.13 -4.35 4.57
N SER A 57 -4.01 -5.35 4.75
CA SER A 57 -4.63 -5.61 6.05
C SER A 57 -3.65 -6.06 7.14
N ILE A 58 -2.48 -6.60 6.75
CA ILE A 58 -1.41 -6.97 7.70
C ILE A 58 -0.40 -5.85 7.95
N ALA A 59 -0.46 -4.74 7.20
CA ALA A 59 0.39 -3.60 7.44
C ALA A 59 0.02 -2.96 8.79
N ARG A 60 1.02 -2.42 9.50
CA ARG A 60 0.74 -1.53 10.65
C ARG A 60 0.25 -0.18 10.14
N PRO A 61 -0.54 0.60 10.91
CA PRO A 61 -0.82 2.00 10.59
C PRO A 61 0.48 2.76 10.25
N GLY A 62 0.45 3.56 9.18
CA GLY A 62 1.64 4.24 8.65
C GLY A 62 2.65 3.32 7.93
N GLY A 63 2.33 2.04 7.79
CA GLY A 63 3.19 1.00 7.23
C GLY A 63 2.93 0.68 5.75
N ILE A 64 3.92 0.03 5.15
CA ILE A 64 3.83 -0.54 3.80
C ILE A 64 4.19 -2.02 3.92
N ALA A 65 3.31 -2.90 3.44
CA ALA A 65 3.58 -4.32 3.30
C ALA A 65 3.67 -4.65 1.79
N ILE A 66 4.60 -5.52 1.43
CA ILE A 66 4.82 -5.93 0.03
C ILE A 66 4.82 -7.46 -0.09
N SER A 67 4.36 -7.98 -1.22
CA SER A 67 4.49 -9.40 -1.51
C SER A 67 5.95 -9.79 -1.74
N GLY A 68 6.26 -11.08 -1.59
CA GLY A 68 7.58 -11.61 -1.93
C GLY A 68 7.96 -11.32 -3.38
N ALA A 69 7.02 -11.46 -4.30
CA ALA A 69 7.24 -11.14 -5.70
C ALA A 69 7.63 -9.67 -5.91
N VAL A 70 6.97 -8.71 -5.24
CA VAL A 70 7.35 -7.29 -5.31
C VAL A 70 8.77 -7.08 -4.78
N ARG A 71 9.12 -7.71 -3.65
CA ARG A 71 10.47 -7.63 -3.07
C ARG A 71 11.51 -8.14 -4.07
N ASP A 72 11.24 -9.24 -4.76
CA ASP A 72 12.18 -9.86 -5.70
C ASP A 72 12.36 -8.99 -6.97
N HIS A 73 11.40 -8.12 -7.33
CA HIS A 73 11.54 -7.13 -8.40
C HIS A 73 12.34 -5.87 -7.99
N LEU A 74 12.65 -5.70 -6.71
CA LEU A 74 13.46 -4.59 -6.21
C LEU A 74 14.94 -4.97 -6.02
N GLY A 75 15.26 -6.27 -6.06
CA GLY A 75 16.61 -6.80 -6.02
C GLY A 75 17.19 -6.99 -7.41
#